data_AF-A0A7S1X0Q0-F1
#
_entry.id   AF-A0A7S1X0Q0-F1
#
_cell.length_a   1.000
_cell.length_b   1.000
_cell.length_c   1.000
_cell.angle_alpha   90.00
_cell.angle_beta   90.00
_cell.angle_gamma   90.00
#
_symmetry.space_group_name_H-M   'P 1'
#
loop_
_entity.id
_entity.type
_entity.pdbx_description
1 polymer ?
#
loop_
_entity_poly.entity_id
_entity_poly.type
_entity_poly.pdbx_seq_one_letter_code
_entity_poly.pdbx_strand_id
1 'polypeptide(L)'
;SKTGKIPVKADDSTNVPTIYAIGDVALGRPELTPPAIQAGVLLARRLFGGSTKLMDYSLAATTVFTPIEYSCVGLSEEDAAAKHGPDGVEVYHTYFKPLEWSTNHDMSDDGIPHRPDNACYAKVVTLRGEPERVIGLHYLGPNAGEVMQGFAAAMRCGLTKEALDDTVGIHPTTAEEFTNMFISKRSGLDPFKTGC
;
A
#
# COMPACT_ATOMS: atom_id res chain seq x y z
N SER A 1 -3.58 25.65 15.50
CA SER A 1 -3.77 25.09 14.15
C SER A 1 -5.09 25.59 13.59
N LYS A 2 -5.20 25.92 12.30
CA LYS A 2 -6.48 26.26 11.65
C LYS A 2 -7.38 25.04 11.40
N THR A 3 -6.85 23.82 11.55
CA THR A 3 -7.56 22.57 11.23
C THR A 3 -8.45 22.03 12.36
N GLY A 4 -8.41 22.62 13.56
CA GLY A 4 -9.10 22.06 14.75
C GLY A 4 -8.47 20.79 15.33
N LYS A 5 -7.49 20.18 14.65
CA LYS A 5 -6.78 18.98 15.13
C LYS A 5 -5.78 19.30 16.25
N ILE A 6 -5.57 18.32 17.12
CA ILE A 6 -4.68 18.38 18.28
C ILE A 6 -3.27 17.95 17.88
N PRO A 7 -2.26 18.83 17.99
CA PRO A 7 -0.86 18.44 17.81
C PRO A 7 -0.45 17.43 18.88
N VAL A 8 0.17 16.33 18.45
CA VAL A 8 0.68 15.28 19.33
C VAL A 8 2.12 14.94 19.00
N LYS A 9 2.86 14.43 19.98
CA LYS A 9 4.17 13.83 19.78
C LYS A 9 4.02 12.39 19.24
N ALA A 10 5.16 11.76 18.95
CA ALA A 10 5.22 10.39 18.45
C ALA A 10 4.52 9.37 19.38
N ASP A 11 4.50 9.62 20.68
CA ASP A 11 3.88 8.80 21.73
C ASP A 11 2.42 9.16 22.05
N ASP A 12 1.78 9.95 21.17
CA ASP A 12 0.38 10.39 21.26
C ASP A 12 0.10 11.40 22.40
N SER A 13 1.16 11.89 23.08
CA SER A 13 1.04 12.93 24.11
C SER A 13 0.80 14.31 23.51
N THR A 14 -0.06 15.09 24.17
CA THR A 14 -0.26 16.52 23.84
C THR A 14 0.81 17.39 24.50
N ASN A 15 0.65 18.71 24.45
CA ASN A 15 1.46 19.64 25.25
C ASN A 15 1.12 19.61 26.75
N VAL A 16 -0.01 19.03 27.15
CA VAL A 16 -0.39 18.82 28.55
C VAL A 16 0.01 17.40 28.97
N PRO A 17 0.90 17.20 29.98
CA PRO A 17 1.52 15.90 30.27
C PRO A 17 0.56 14.74 30.58
N THR A 18 -0.67 15.03 31.01
CA THR A 18 -1.68 14.03 31.39
C THR A 18 -2.76 13.83 30.33
N ILE A 19 -2.70 14.55 29.21
CA ILE A 19 -3.70 14.50 28.14
C ILE A 19 -3.05 13.95 26.87
N TYR A 20 -3.75 12.99 26.26
CA TYR A 20 -3.34 12.30 25.03
C TYR A 20 -4.43 12.45 23.97
N ALA A 21 -4.07 12.32 22.70
CA ALA A 21 -5.01 12.32 21.59
C ALA A 21 -4.61 11.29 20.52
N ILE A 22 -5.58 10.51 20.06
CA ILE A 22 -5.41 9.43 19.07
C ILE A 22 -6.54 9.48 18.04
N GLY A 23 -6.36 8.82 16.91
CA GLY A 23 -7.34 8.80 15.81
C GLY A 23 -7.44 10.14 15.10
N ASP A 24 -8.60 10.39 14.48
CA ASP A 24 -8.79 11.47 13.50
C ASP A 24 -8.51 12.88 14.05
N VAL A 25 -8.72 13.08 15.35
CA VAL A 25 -8.48 14.35 16.03
C VAL A 25 -6.98 14.69 16.16
N ALA A 26 -6.11 13.67 16.10
CA ALA A 26 -4.67 13.85 16.21
C ALA A 26 -4.08 14.36 14.88
N LEU A 27 -3.34 15.46 14.94
CA LEU A 27 -2.76 16.08 13.76
C LEU A 27 -1.71 15.16 13.11
N GLY A 28 -1.84 14.94 11.80
CA GLY A 28 -0.87 14.16 11.02
C GLY A 28 -1.00 12.63 11.19
N ARG A 29 -2.09 12.14 11.78
CA ARG A 29 -2.42 10.71 11.83
C ARG A 29 -3.40 10.33 10.72
N PRO A 30 -3.31 9.10 10.16
CA PRO A 30 -4.29 8.63 9.19
C PRO A 30 -5.67 8.51 9.82
N GLU A 31 -6.69 8.97 9.08
CA GLU A 31 -8.09 8.97 9.48
C GLU A 31 -8.74 7.62 9.18
N LEU A 32 -8.28 6.59 9.89
CA LEU A 32 -8.67 5.19 9.67
C LEU A 32 -8.98 4.50 10.99
N THR A 33 -10.05 3.71 11.00
CA THR A 33 -10.49 2.96 12.18
C THR A 33 -9.42 2.03 12.76
N PRO A 34 -8.74 1.16 11.97
CA PRO A 34 -7.76 0.23 12.55
C PRO A 34 -6.52 0.92 13.15
N PRO A 35 -5.89 1.93 12.50
CA PRO A 35 -4.83 2.72 13.14
C PRO A 35 -5.26 3.41 14.44
N ALA A 36 -6.48 3.95 14.52
CA ALA A 36 -7.00 4.58 15.74
C ALA A 36 -7.15 3.57 16.89
N ILE A 37 -7.72 2.39 16.61
CA ILE A 37 -7.85 1.30 17.60
C ILE A 37 -6.47 0.88 18.10
N GLN A 38 -5.53 0.63 17.18
CA GLN A 38 -4.19 0.16 17.53
C GLN A 38 -3.40 1.21 18.33
N ALA A 39 -3.53 2.49 17.97
CA ALA A 39 -2.95 3.59 18.74
C ALA A 39 -3.49 3.61 20.19
N GLY A 40 -4.79 3.42 20.38
CA GLY A 40 -5.41 3.33 21.70
C GLY A 40 -4.93 2.14 22.52
N VAL A 41 -4.84 0.95 21.90
CA VAL A 41 -4.30 -0.25 22.56
C VAL A 41 -2.85 -0.05 22.99
N LEU A 42 -2.01 0.50 22.10
CA LEU A 42 -0.60 0.74 22.41
C LEU A 42 -0.44 1.83 23.47
N LEU A 43 -1.20 2.91 23.40
CA LEU A 43 -1.19 3.96 24.43
C LEU A 43 -1.59 3.41 25.81
N ALA A 44 -2.68 2.64 25.90
CA ALA A 44 -3.10 2.02 27.16
C ALA A 44 -2.01 1.10 27.75
N ARG A 45 -1.32 0.33 26.89
CA ARG A 45 -0.19 -0.52 27.31
C ARG A 45 1.01 0.29 27.79
N ARG A 46 1.28 1.48 27.23
CA ARG A 46 2.34 2.37 27.71
C ARG A 46 1.99 2.97 29.07
N LEU A 47 0.76 3.45 29.22
CA LEU A 47 0.29 4.11 30.45
C LEU A 47 0.17 3.16 31.64
N PHE A 48 -0.33 1.94 31.39
CA PHE A 48 -0.75 1.04 32.48
C PHE A 48 -0.04 -0.32 32.46
N GLY A 49 0.71 -0.63 31.41
CA GLY A 49 1.34 -1.93 31.21
C GLY A 49 2.87 -1.91 31.07
N GLY A 50 3.52 -0.75 31.27
CA GLY A 50 4.98 -0.61 31.18
C GLY A 50 5.56 -0.82 29.78
N SER A 51 4.73 -0.85 28.73
CA SER A 51 5.20 -0.98 27.36
C SER A 51 5.91 0.29 26.88
N THR A 52 6.87 0.13 25.97
CA THR A 52 7.52 1.24 25.25
C THR A 52 7.11 1.30 23.77
N LYS A 53 6.22 0.40 23.33
CA LYS A 53 5.88 0.24 21.91
C LYS A 53 5.02 1.42 21.42
N LEU A 54 5.53 2.11 20.41
CA LEU A 54 4.83 3.17 19.69
C LEU A 54 4.03 2.61 18.51
N MET A 55 3.04 3.38 18.07
CA MET A 55 2.32 3.08 16.84
C MET A 55 3.19 3.46 15.64
N ASP A 56 3.36 2.50 14.72
CA ASP A 56 3.98 2.74 13.42
C ASP A 56 2.88 2.95 12.38
N TYR A 57 2.71 4.21 11.99
CA TYR A 57 1.74 4.67 11.01
C TYR A 57 2.25 4.58 9.56
N SER A 58 3.55 4.36 9.34
CA SER A 58 4.14 4.37 7.99
C SER A 58 3.74 3.15 7.15
N LEU A 59 3.35 2.06 7.82
CA LEU A 59 2.90 0.80 7.22
C LEU A 59 1.43 0.53 7.56
N ALA A 60 0.60 1.58 7.63
CA ALA A 60 -0.84 1.44 7.69
C ALA A 60 -1.39 1.27 6.27
N ALA A 61 -1.82 0.05 5.92
CA ALA A 61 -2.46 -0.20 4.64
C ALA A 61 -3.81 0.54 4.55
N THR A 62 -4.14 1.01 3.35
CA THR A 62 -5.38 1.74 3.06
C THR A 62 -6.03 1.15 1.82
N THR A 63 -7.36 1.12 1.78
CA THR A 63 -8.14 0.75 0.59
C THR A 63 -9.24 1.78 0.35
N VAL A 64 -9.39 2.18 -0.90
CA VAL A 64 -10.46 3.02 -1.41
C VAL A 64 -11.40 2.12 -2.22
N PHE A 65 -12.66 2.02 -1.79
CA PHE A 65 -13.68 1.13 -2.37
C PHE A 65 -14.45 1.80 -3.51
N THR A 66 -13.72 2.21 -4.55
CA THR A 66 -14.28 2.62 -5.84
C THR A 66 -14.75 1.40 -6.66
N PRO A 67 -15.49 1.57 -7.77
CA PRO A 67 -15.94 0.45 -8.60
C PRO A 67 -14.81 -0.50 -9.04
N ILE A 68 -13.61 0.04 -9.29
CA ILE A 68 -12.36 -0.72 -9.26
C ILE A 68 -11.63 -0.24 -8.02
N GLU A 69 -11.42 -1.14 -7.06
CA GLU A 69 -10.82 -0.80 -5.78
C GLU A 69 -9.35 -0.45 -5.95
N TYR A 70 -8.86 0.43 -5.08
CA TYR A 70 -7.45 0.78 -4.98
C TYR A 70 -6.95 0.54 -3.57
N SER A 71 -5.84 -0.15 -3.41
CA SER A 71 -5.18 -0.33 -2.12
C SER A 71 -3.70 0.01 -2.19
N CYS A 72 -3.16 0.47 -1.07
CA CYS A 72 -1.75 0.74 -0.93
C CYS A 72 -1.25 0.56 0.50
N VAL A 73 0.06 0.41 0.63
CA VAL A 73 0.80 0.48 1.89
C VAL A 73 2.19 1.07 1.62
N GLY A 74 2.71 1.86 2.56
CA GLY A 74 4.00 2.51 2.42
C GLY A 74 3.92 3.82 1.64
N LEU A 75 5.03 4.18 1.00
CA LEU A 75 5.19 5.45 0.29
C LEU A 75 4.57 5.41 -1.10
N SER A 76 4.01 6.54 -1.54
CA SER A 76 3.78 6.79 -2.95
C SER A 76 5.12 6.89 -3.70
N GLU A 77 5.04 6.87 -5.03
CA GLU A 77 6.25 6.93 -5.86
C GLU A 77 6.91 8.31 -5.79
N GLU A 78 6.10 9.36 -5.80
CA GLU A 78 6.50 10.75 -5.65
C GLU A 78 7.07 11.04 -4.26
N ASP A 79 6.49 10.49 -3.19
CA ASP A 79 7.03 10.65 -1.83
C ASP A 79 8.32 9.86 -1.65
N ALA A 80 8.42 8.67 -2.24
CA ALA A 80 9.64 7.89 -2.25
C ALA A 80 10.77 8.64 -2.98
N ALA A 81 10.50 9.18 -4.17
CA ALA A 81 11.46 9.97 -4.94
C ALA A 81 11.85 11.27 -4.21
N ALA A 82 10.90 11.97 -3.59
CA ALA A 82 11.17 13.17 -2.80
C ALA A 82 12.06 12.88 -1.58
N LYS A 83 11.86 11.72 -0.94
CA LYS A 83 12.58 11.32 0.27
C LYS A 83 13.95 10.69 0.01
N HIS A 84 14.08 9.91 -1.06
CA HIS A 84 15.26 9.09 -1.34
C HIS A 84 16.02 9.50 -2.59
N GLY A 85 15.51 10.51 -3.32
CA GLY A 85 16.02 10.93 -4.62
C GLY A 85 15.46 10.04 -5.75
N PRO A 86 15.20 10.60 -6.95
CA PRO A 86 14.73 9.80 -8.10
C PRO A 86 15.65 8.64 -8.48
N ASP A 87 16.96 8.80 -8.24
CA ASP A 87 17.95 7.74 -8.48
C ASP A 87 18.12 6.76 -7.33
N GLY A 88 17.49 7.02 -6.18
CA GLY A 88 17.48 6.11 -5.03
C GLY A 88 16.30 5.13 -5.03
N VAL A 89 15.43 5.20 -6.02
CA VAL A 89 14.17 4.44 -6.10
C VAL A 89 14.08 3.67 -7.42
N GLU A 90 13.56 2.45 -7.34
CA GLU A 90 13.14 1.65 -8.51
C GLU A 90 11.65 1.35 -8.40
N VAL A 91 10.95 1.32 -9.53
CA VAL A 91 9.50 1.08 -9.58
C VAL A 91 9.21 -0.02 -10.57
N TYR A 92 8.80 -1.18 -10.07
CA TYR A 92 8.31 -2.29 -10.87
C TYR A 92 6.81 -2.16 -11.04
N HIS A 93 6.31 -2.45 -12.23
CA HIS A 93 4.89 -2.32 -12.50
C HIS A 93 4.41 -3.24 -13.61
N THR A 94 3.12 -3.52 -13.59
CA THR A 94 2.47 -4.33 -14.60
C THR A 94 0.98 -3.97 -14.68
N TYR A 95 0.43 -4.04 -15.89
CA TYR A 95 -1.01 -4.09 -16.07
C TYR A 95 -1.46 -5.54 -16.10
N PHE A 96 -2.72 -5.78 -15.75
CA PHE A 96 -3.29 -7.12 -15.80
C PHE A 96 -4.80 -7.09 -16.00
N LYS A 97 -5.35 -8.27 -16.26
CA LYS A 97 -6.78 -8.53 -16.30
C LYS A 97 -7.08 -9.72 -15.39
N PRO A 98 -7.97 -9.58 -14.40
CA PRO A 98 -8.44 -10.72 -13.61
C PRO A 98 -9.02 -11.82 -14.51
N LEU A 99 -8.79 -13.08 -14.18
CA LEU A 99 -9.29 -14.20 -14.99
C LEU A 99 -10.81 -14.17 -15.11
N GLU A 100 -11.52 -13.81 -14.05
CA GLU A 100 -12.98 -13.68 -14.01
C GLU A 100 -13.52 -12.60 -14.96
N TRP A 101 -12.64 -11.73 -15.45
CA TRP A 101 -13.00 -10.68 -16.41
C TRP A 101 -12.81 -11.14 -17.86
N SER A 102 -12.10 -12.26 -18.10
CA SER A 102 -11.82 -12.76 -19.45
C SER A 102 -13.04 -13.30 -20.18
N THR A 103 -14.05 -13.80 -19.46
CA THR A 103 -15.26 -14.43 -20.02
C THR A 103 -16.42 -13.47 -20.24
N ASN A 104 -16.31 -12.22 -19.77
CA ASN A 104 -17.36 -11.22 -19.92
C ASN A 104 -17.00 -10.31 -21.12
N HIS A 105 -17.87 -10.33 -22.14
CA HIS A 105 -17.75 -9.52 -23.36
C HIS A 105 -18.81 -8.40 -23.40
N ASP A 106 -19.37 -8.04 -22.24
CA ASP A 106 -20.37 -6.98 -22.15
C ASP A 106 -19.71 -5.65 -22.54
N MET A 107 -20.42 -4.93 -23.39
CA MET A 107 -20.03 -3.63 -23.91
C MET A 107 -20.99 -2.59 -23.33
N SER A 108 -20.48 -1.41 -22.99
CA SER A 108 -21.31 -0.25 -22.72
C SER A 108 -22.00 0.24 -24.00
N ASP A 109 -23.02 1.10 -23.84
CA ASP A 109 -23.82 1.64 -24.94
C ASP A 109 -22.97 2.39 -26.01
N ASP A 110 -21.79 2.90 -25.62
CA ASP A 110 -20.81 3.57 -26.48
C ASP A 110 -19.76 2.61 -27.09
N GLY A 111 -19.92 1.29 -26.91
CA GLY A 111 -19.07 0.27 -27.51
C GLY A 111 -17.73 0.08 -26.81
N ILE A 112 -17.61 0.44 -25.53
CA ILE A 112 -16.40 0.21 -24.72
C ILE A 112 -16.60 -1.09 -23.92
N PRO A 113 -15.61 -2.01 -23.87
CA PRO A 113 -15.72 -3.18 -23.00
C PRO A 113 -15.85 -2.75 -21.54
N HIS A 114 -16.82 -3.31 -20.81
CA HIS A 114 -16.96 -3.04 -19.37
C HIS A 114 -15.76 -3.53 -18.55
N ARG A 115 -15.03 -4.52 -19.08
CA ARG A 115 -13.84 -5.14 -18.46
C ARG A 115 -12.72 -5.25 -19.48
N PRO A 116 -12.11 -4.12 -19.88
CA PRO A 116 -11.09 -4.11 -20.91
C PRO A 116 -9.83 -4.83 -20.43
N ASP A 117 -9.01 -5.25 -21.39
CA ASP A 117 -7.67 -5.74 -21.09
C ASP A 117 -6.84 -4.60 -20.47
N ASN A 118 -5.92 -4.95 -19.57
CA ASN A 118 -5.06 -3.98 -18.89
C ASN A 118 -5.83 -2.90 -18.09
N ALA A 119 -7.05 -3.22 -17.63
CA ALA A 119 -7.85 -2.34 -16.78
C ALA A 119 -7.34 -2.27 -15.32
N CYS A 120 -6.59 -3.28 -14.88
CA CYS A 120 -6.01 -3.33 -13.55
C CYS A 120 -4.49 -3.06 -13.60
N TYR A 121 -3.94 -2.60 -12.47
CA TYR A 121 -2.54 -2.17 -12.39
C TYR A 121 -1.95 -2.48 -11.02
N ALA A 122 -0.72 -2.97 -10.99
CA ALA A 122 0.06 -3.15 -9.78
C ALA A 122 1.41 -2.45 -9.90
N LYS A 123 1.90 -1.88 -8.79
CA LYS A 123 3.29 -1.40 -8.71
C LYS A 123 3.94 -1.70 -7.36
N VAL A 124 5.25 -1.92 -7.42
CA VAL A 124 6.18 -2.08 -6.29
C VAL A 124 7.19 -0.95 -6.35
N VAL A 125 7.29 -0.20 -5.26
CA VAL A 125 8.28 0.88 -5.09
C VAL A 125 9.37 0.35 -4.16
N THR A 126 10.61 0.34 -4.62
CA THR A 126 11.76 -0.19 -3.89
C THR A 126 12.87 0.85 -3.74
N LEU A 127 13.70 0.71 -2.71
CA LEU A 127 14.98 1.41 -2.64
C LEU A 127 15.97 0.73 -3.59
N ARG A 128 16.76 1.52 -4.32
CA ARG A 128 17.87 0.99 -5.11
C ARG A 128 19.04 0.63 -4.22
N GLY A 129 19.60 -0.56 -4.45
CA GLY A 129 20.73 -1.12 -3.71
C GLY A 129 20.33 -2.23 -2.76
N GLU A 130 21.31 -3.05 -2.38
CA GLU A 130 21.09 -4.24 -1.56
C GLU A 130 20.84 -3.91 -0.07
N PRO A 131 19.88 -4.56 0.61
CA PRO A 131 18.88 -5.48 0.06
C PRO A 131 17.68 -4.67 -0.45
N GLU A 132 17.30 -4.86 -1.72
CA GLU A 132 16.35 -4.01 -2.46
C GLU A 132 14.96 -3.93 -1.79
N ARG A 133 14.84 -3.03 -0.79
CA ARG A 133 13.73 -3.04 0.17
C ARG A 133 12.48 -2.47 -0.47
N VAL A 134 11.36 -3.19 -0.32
CA VAL A 134 10.04 -2.69 -0.70
C VAL A 134 9.62 -1.61 0.29
N ILE A 135 9.35 -0.40 -0.22
CA ILE A 135 8.95 0.78 0.55
C ILE A 135 7.55 1.29 0.18
N GLY A 136 6.96 0.77 -0.90
CA GLY A 136 5.58 1.04 -1.28
C GLY A 136 5.02 -0.09 -2.13
N LEU A 137 3.75 -0.43 -1.91
CA LEU A 137 2.98 -1.34 -2.76
C LEU A 137 1.64 -0.70 -3.08
N HIS A 138 1.22 -0.83 -4.33
CA HIS A 138 -0.02 -0.26 -4.82
C HIS A 138 -0.70 -1.23 -5.77
N TYR A 139 -2.00 -1.37 -5.63
CA TYR A 139 -2.82 -2.29 -6.40
C TYR A 139 -4.14 -1.62 -6.75
N LEU A 140 -4.48 -1.61 -8.03
CA LEU A 140 -5.76 -1.17 -8.58
C LEU A 140 -6.40 -2.38 -9.26
N GLY A 141 -7.45 -2.93 -8.65
CA GLY A 141 -8.09 -4.15 -9.11
C GLY A 141 -9.15 -4.67 -8.14
N PRO A 142 -9.81 -5.79 -8.44
CA PRO A 142 -10.81 -6.36 -7.53
C PRO A 142 -10.17 -6.86 -6.23
N ASN A 143 -10.93 -6.82 -5.13
CA ASN A 143 -10.54 -7.31 -3.81
C ASN A 143 -9.22 -6.69 -3.30
N ALA A 144 -9.03 -5.40 -3.56
CA ALA A 144 -7.77 -4.69 -3.30
C ALA A 144 -7.40 -4.71 -1.81
N GLY A 145 -8.39 -4.62 -0.92
CA GLY A 145 -8.18 -4.74 0.51
C GLY A 145 -7.65 -6.11 0.94
N GLU A 146 -8.22 -7.18 0.37
CA GLU A 146 -7.82 -8.56 0.68
C GLU A 146 -6.39 -8.84 0.20
N VAL A 147 -6.05 -8.39 -1.01
CA VAL A 147 -4.69 -8.52 -1.55
C VAL A 147 -3.68 -7.79 -0.66
N MET A 148 -3.94 -6.53 -0.33
CA MET A 148 -2.95 -5.67 0.32
C MET A 148 -2.68 -6.04 1.78
N GLN A 149 -3.65 -6.65 2.48
CA GLN A 149 -3.53 -6.95 3.91
C GLN A 149 -2.35 -7.89 4.22
N GLY A 150 -2.13 -8.92 3.40
CA GLY A 150 -1.01 -9.85 3.54
C GLY A 150 0.34 -9.19 3.25
N PHE A 151 0.41 -8.39 2.18
CA PHE A 151 1.62 -7.66 1.82
C PHE A 151 2.02 -6.59 2.84
N ALA A 152 1.05 -5.95 3.50
CA ALA A 152 1.32 -5.02 4.59
C ALA A 152 2.01 -5.72 5.77
N ALA A 153 1.65 -6.97 6.07
CA ALA A 153 2.35 -7.78 7.06
C ALA A 153 3.77 -8.15 6.58
N ALA A 154 3.94 -8.54 5.31
CA ALA A 154 5.24 -8.84 4.73
C ALA A 154 6.19 -7.61 4.77
N MET A 155 5.71 -6.42 4.42
CA MET A 155 6.49 -5.19 4.52
C MET A 155 6.91 -4.86 5.96
N ARG A 156 6.05 -5.14 6.96
CA ARG A 156 6.43 -5.04 8.37
C ARG A 156 7.56 -6.00 8.76
N CYS A 157 7.66 -7.14 8.07
CA CYS A 157 8.74 -8.12 8.24
C CYS A 157 10.00 -7.78 7.43
N GLY A 158 10.03 -6.66 6.69
CA GLY A 158 11.19 -6.25 5.91
C GLY A 158 11.27 -6.83 4.50
N LEU A 159 10.12 -7.01 3.84
CA LEU A 159 10.02 -7.49 2.45
C LEU A 159 11.03 -6.80 1.51
N THR A 160 11.77 -7.61 0.75
CA THR A 160 12.66 -7.21 -0.34
C THR A 160 12.06 -7.60 -1.69
N LYS A 161 12.55 -7.01 -2.78
CA LYS A 161 12.18 -7.41 -4.13
C LYS A 161 12.54 -8.87 -4.42
N GLU A 162 13.73 -9.30 -3.98
CA GLU A 162 14.18 -10.70 -4.08
C GLU A 162 13.21 -11.67 -3.39
N ALA A 163 12.81 -11.38 -2.15
CA ALA A 163 11.85 -12.24 -1.43
C ALA A 163 10.48 -12.29 -2.13
N LEU A 164 10.09 -11.21 -2.82
CA LEU A 164 8.86 -11.18 -3.59
C LEU A 164 8.97 -12.05 -4.86
N ASP A 165 10.12 -12.02 -5.54
CA ASP A 165 10.41 -12.81 -6.75
C ASP A 165 10.57 -14.30 -6.46
N ASP A 166 11.17 -14.64 -5.31
CA ASP A 166 11.34 -16.02 -4.85
C ASP A 166 10.02 -16.64 -4.33
N THR A 167 8.98 -15.83 -4.14
CA THR A 167 7.67 -16.32 -3.69
C THR A 167 6.91 -16.95 -4.86
N VAL A 168 6.47 -18.20 -4.70
CA VAL A 168 5.63 -18.88 -5.71
C VAL A 168 4.21 -18.31 -5.67
N GLY A 169 3.75 -17.78 -6.80
CA GLY A 169 2.39 -17.27 -6.97
C GLY A 169 1.32 -18.36 -6.85
N ILE A 170 0.14 -17.97 -6.37
CA ILE A 170 -1.05 -18.82 -6.36
C ILE A 170 -1.83 -18.57 -7.66
N HIS A 171 -2.07 -19.61 -8.45
CA HIS A 171 -2.67 -19.46 -9.77
C HIS A 171 -4.04 -20.17 -9.87
N PRO A 172 -5.08 -19.56 -10.47
CA PRO A 172 -5.12 -18.17 -10.94
C PRO A 172 -5.54 -17.18 -9.84
N THR A 173 -4.77 -16.13 -9.60
CA THR A 173 -5.15 -15.02 -8.70
C THR A 173 -4.64 -13.67 -9.20
N THR A 174 -5.29 -12.57 -8.81
CA THR A 174 -4.76 -11.23 -9.12
C THR A 174 -3.55 -10.85 -8.27
N ALA A 175 -3.40 -11.47 -7.09
CA ALA A 175 -2.28 -11.19 -6.19
C ALA A 175 -0.95 -11.77 -6.69
N GLU A 176 -0.98 -12.82 -7.54
CA GLU A 176 0.23 -13.42 -8.12
C GLU A 176 1.01 -12.44 -9.01
N GLU A 177 0.37 -11.36 -9.46
CA GLU A 177 1.04 -10.29 -10.21
C GLU A 177 2.22 -9.68 -9.43
N PHE A 178 2.13 -9.64 -8.10
CA PHE A 178 3.24 -9.16 -7.28
C PHE A 178 4.48 -10.05 -7.34
N THR A 179 4.33 -11.37 -7.54
CA THR A 179 5.45 -12.32 -7.59
C THR A 179 6.03 -12.47 -8.99
N ASN A 180 5.53 -11.72 -9.98
CA ASN A 180 5.92 -11.84 -11.39
C ASN A 180 6.11 -10.47 -12.05
N MET A 181 6.80 -9.54 -11.37
CA MET A 181 7.01 -8.17 -11.83
C MET A 181 8.49 -7.88 -12.14
N PHE A 182 8.83 -7.82 -13.43
CA PHE A 182 10.21 -7.56 -13.89
C PHE A 182 10.38 -6.24 -14.64
N ILE A 183 9.28 -5.65 -15.13
CA ILE A 183 9.31 -4.41 -15.89
C ILE A 183 9.41 -3.25 -14.90
N SER A 184 10.51 -2.50 -14.98
CA SER A 184 10.68 -1.27 -14.21
C SER A 184 10.42 -0.03 -15.06
N LYS A 185 9.90 1.04 -14.45
CA LYS A 185 9.73 2.33 -15.15
C LYS A 185 11.04 2.86 -15.72
N ARG A 186 12.17 2.66 -15.02
CA ARG A 186 13.50 3.09 -15.49
C ARG A 186 13.94 2.35 -16.76
N SER A 187 13.48 1.11 -16.96
CA SER A 187 13.80 0.33 -18.17
C SER A 187 13.16 0.90 -19.44
N GLY A 188 12.06 1.65 -19.31
CA GLY A 188 11.29 2.17 -20.45
C GLY A 188 10.53 1.11 -21.25
N LEU A 189 10.50 -0.15 -20.78
CA LEU A 189 9.73 -1.22 -21.39
C LEU A 189 8.22 -1.04 -21.14
N ASP A 190 7.41 -1.58 -22.04
CA ASP A 190 5.95 -1.48 -21.98
C ASP A 190 5.37 -2.44 -20.91
N PRO A 191 4.70 -1.94 -19.85
CA PRO A 191 4.10 -2.78 -18.80
C PRO A 191 2.77 -3.41 -19.20
N PHE A 192 2.23 -3.13 -20.39
CA PHE A 192 0.98 -3.74 -20.85
C PHE A 192 1.18 -5.23 -21.09
N LYS A 193 0.27 -6.05 -20.55
CA LYS A 193 0.21 -7.46 -20.91
C LYS A 193 -0.47 -7.59 -22.26
N THR A 194 0.28 -8.10 -23.23
CA THR A 194 -0.31 -8.68 -24.44
C THR A 194 -1.07 -9.94 -24.02
N GLY A 195 -2.34 -10.04 -24.42
CA GLY A 195 -3.19 -11.18 -24.05
C GLY A 195 -2.58 -12.55 -24.42
N CYS A 196 -3.14 -13.60 -23.85
CA CYS A 196 -3.01 -14.95 -24.42
C CYS A 196 -3.81 -15.05 -25.72
#